data_AF-A0ABD5VV34-F1
#
_entry.id   AF-A0ABD5VV34-F1
#
_cell.length_a   1.000
_cell.length_b   1.000
_cell.length_c   1.000
_cell.angle_alpha   90.00
_cell.angle_beta   90.00
_cell.angle_gamma   90.00
#
_symmetry.space_group_name_H-M   'P 1'
#
loop_
_entity.id
_entity.type
_entity.pdbx_description
1 polymer ?
#
loop_
_entity_poly.entity_id
_entity_poly.type
_entity_poly.pdbx_seq_one_letter_code
_entity_poly.pdbx_strand_id
1 'polypeptide(L)'
;MLPDTEYWVYVSLGIVLTGFLVLLLFLGPIGWILAVFLLAGVYLLLKWSGLLSSPQQPTPSKVNCTSCGALNPVDQDTCSHCGNPLNSSPE
;
A
#
# COMPACT_ATOMS: atom_id res chain seq x y z
N MET A 1 3.08 -13.79 -30.84
CA MET A 1 4.39 -14.42 -31.03
C MET A 1 5.38 -13.47 -30.38
N LEU A 2 5.86 -13.76 -29.16
CA LEU A 2 6.94 -12.93 -28.62
C LEU A 2 8.16 -13.14 -29.54
N PRO A 3 8.91 -12.08 -29.88
CA PRO A 3 10.14 -12.22 -30.64
C PRO A 3 11.05 -13.24 -29.95
N ASP A 4 11.69 -14.11 -30.74
CA ASP A 4 12.44 -15.27 -30.24
C ASP A 4 13.47 -14.87 -29.16
N THR A 5 14.02 -13.67 -29.24
CA THR A 5 14.97 -13.09 -28.28
C THR A 5 14.36 -12.85 -26.89
N GLU A 6 13.15 -12.31 -26.79
CA GLU A 6 12.49 -12.07 -25.49
C GLU A 6 12.14 -13.40 -24.80
N TYR A 7 11.74 -14.40 -25.57
CA TYR A 7 11.44 -15.73 -25.03
C TYR A 7 12.66 -16.37 -24.33
N TRP A 8 13.83 -16.37 -24.98
CA TRP A 8 15.05 -16.93 -24.38
C TRP A 8 15.51 -16.18 -23.13
N VAL A 9 15.27 -14.88 -23.06
CA VAL A 9 15.54 -14.07 -21.85
C VAL A 9 14.66 -14.53 -20.70
N TYR A 10 13.35 -14.71 -20.91
CA TYR A 10 12.44 -15.18 -19.86
C TYR A 10 12.75 -16.61 -19.42
N VAL A 11 13.09 -17.50 -20.35
CA VAL A 11 13.49 -18.88 -20.03
C VAL A 11 14.74 -18.87 -19.13
N SER A 12 15.76 -18.09 -19.48
CA SER A 12 17.00 -17.99 -18.71
C SER A 12 16.74 -17.39 -17.31
N LEU A 13 15.96 -16.32 -17.24
CA LEU A 13 15.57 -15.70 -15.97
C LEU A 13 14.78 -16.67 -15.09
N GLY A 14 13.84 -17.42 -15.67
CA GLY A 14 13.05 -18.43 -14.98
C GLY A 14 13.91 -19.55 -14.40
N ILE A 15 14.91 -20.03 -15.15
CA ILE A 15 15.87 -21.04 -14.67
C ILE A 15 16.66 -20.51 -13.47
N VAL A 16 17.17 -19.27 -13.55
CA VAL A 16 17.94 -18.66 -12.46
C VAL A 16 17.09 -18.48 -11.21
N LEU A 17 15.87 -17.93 -11.34
CA LEU A 17 14.96 -17.74 -10.21
C LEU A 17 14.55 -19.06 -9.58
N THR A 18 14.23 -20.06 -10.40
CA THR A 18 13.85 -21.40 -9.92
C THR A 18 15.02 -22.08 -9.23
N GLY A 19 16.21 -22.04 -9.81
CA GLY A 19 17.42 -22.60 -9.21
C GLY A 19 17.76 -21.94 -7.87
N PHE A 20 17.62 -20.61 -7.78
CA PHE A 20 17.83 -19.88 -6.53
C PHE A 20 16.80 -20.26 -5.45
N LEU A 21 15.53 -20.40 -5.81
CA LEU A 21 14.49 -20.85 -4.87
C LEU A 21 14.74 -22.29 -4.40
N VAL A 22 15.11 -23.18 -5.31
CA VAL A 22 15.48 -24.57 -4.98
C VAL A 22 16.68 -24.59 -4.03
N LEU A 23 17.73 -23.80 -4.31
CA LEU A 23 18.89 -23.67 -3.44
C LEU A 23 18.50 -23.22 -2.02
N LEU A 24 17.65 -22.20 -1.91
CA LEU A 24 17.14 -21.74 -0.61
C LEU A 24 16.34 -22.84 0.10
N LEU A 25 15.54 -23.62 -0.61
CA LEU A 25 14.82 -24.74 -0.01
C LEU A 25 15.77 -25.83 0.52
N PHE A 26 16.83 -26.14 -0.22
CA PHE A 26 17.84 -27.15 0.15
C PHE A 26 18.74 -26.70 1.32
N LEU A 27 18.89 -25.40 1.56
CA LEU A 27 19.61 -24.85 2.73
C LEU A 27 18.86 -25.05 4.06
N GLY A 28 17.68 -25.69 4.05
CA GLY A 28 16.92 -26.01 5.25
C GLY A 28 16.49 -24.73 6.01
N PRO A 29 16.48 -24.74 7.36
CA PRO A 29 16.01 -23.60 8.16
C PRO A 29 16.70 -22.27 7.84
N ILE A 30 17.98 -22.31 7.47
CA ILE A 30 18.77 -21.13 7.11
C ILE A 30 18.24 -20.50 5.83
N GLY A 31 17.85 -21.31 4.85
CA GLY A 31 17.33 -20.81 3.58
C GLY A 31 15.98 -20.11 3.73
N TRP A 32 15.10 -20.59 4.62
CA TRP A 32 13.84 -19.90 4.95
C TRP A 32 14.09 -18.53 5.60
N ILE A 33 15.05 -18.46 6.52
CA ILE A 33 15.43 -17.18 7.15
C ILE A 33 15.91 -16.20 6.08
N LEU A 34 16.82 -16.62 5.20
CA LEU A 34 17.31 -15.79 4.09
C LEU A 34 16.18 -15.35 3.14
N ALA A 35 15.24 -16.24 2.81
CA ALA A 35 14.10 -15.92 1.97
C ALA A 35 13.22 -14.81 2.59
N VAL A 36 12.95 -14.89 3.89
CA VAL A 36 12.19 -13.87 4.62
C VAL A 36 12.91 -12.53 4.60
N PHE A 37 14.23 -12.51 4.86
CA PHE A 37 15.01 -11.27 4.81
C PHE A 37 15.06 -10.66 3.40
N LEU A 38 15.21 -11.48 2.35
CA LEU A 38 15.20 -11.00 0.97
C LEU A 38 13.83 -10.41 0.59
N LEU A 39 12.74 -11.09 0.92
CA LEU A 39 11.40 -10.57 0.67
C LEU A 39 11.13 -9.28 1.45
N ALA A 40 11.52 -9.22 2.72
CA ALA A 40 11.40 -8.01 3.54
C ALA A 40 12.23 -6.85 2.97
N GLY A 41 13.47 -7.12 2.54
CA GLY A 41 14.33 -6.13 1.90
C GLY A 41 13.75 -5.58 0.60
N VAL A 42 13.26 -6.46 -0.28
CA VAL A 42 12.56 -6.07 -1.51
C VAL A 42 11.31 -5.24 -1.20
N TYR A 43 10.50 -5.67 -0.23
CA TYR A 43 9.31 -4.92 0.19
C TYR A 43 9.65 -3.52 0.70
N LEU A 44 10.66 -3.38 1.56
CA LEU A 44 11.11 -2.09 2.08
C LEU A 44 11.65 -1.20 0.96
N LEU A 45 12.41 -1.77 0.04
CA LEU A 45 12.93 -1.06 -1.13
C LEU A 45 11.77 -0.54 -2.00
N LEU A 46 10.81 -1.39 -2.35
CA LEU A 46 9.66 -1.04 -3.17
C LEU A 46 8.75 0.01 -2.50
N LYS A 47 8.59 -0.07 -1.17
CA LYS A 47 7.88 0.93 -0.37
C LYS A 47 8.61 2.28 -0.40
N TRP A 48 9.94 2.27 -0.28
CA TRP A 48 10.75 3.50 -0.33
C TRP A 48 10.78 4.12 -1.73
N SER A 49 10.82 3.29 -2.78
CA SER A 49 10.71 3.72 -4.18
C SER A 49 9.32 4.30 -4.52
N GLY A 50 8.35 4.22 -3.62
CA GLY A 50 7.00 4.73 -3.82
C GLY A 50 6.17 3.93 -4.83
N LEU A 51 6.67 2.78 -5.31
CA LEU A 51 5.99 1.93 -6.28
C LEU A 51 4.79 1.20 -5.63
N LEU A 52 4.89 0.93 -4.33
CA LEU A 52 3.81 0.37 -3.50
C LEU A 52 3.02 1.44 -2.75
N SER A 53 3.21 2.73 -3.06
CA SER A 53 2.40 3.79 -2.44
C SER A 53 0.95 3.62 -2.88
N SER A 54 0.13 3.11 -1.97
CA SER A 54 -1.33 3.12 -2.14
C SER A 54 -1.78 4.56 -2.29
N PRO A 55 -2.71 4.89 -3.22
CA PRO A 55 -3.32 6.20 -3.24
C PRO A 55 -3.89 6.47 -1.84
N GLN A 56 -3.46 7.56 -1.21
CA GLN A 56 -3.98 8.01 0.07
C GLN A 56 -5.50 8.03 -0.02
N GLN A 57 -6.16 7.11 0.67
CA GLN A 57 -7.59 7.15 0.83
C GLN A 57 -7.88 8.47 1.56
N PRO A 58 -8.64 9.40 0.96
CA PRO A 58 -8.90 10.67 1.59
C PRO A 58 -9.59 10.37 2.91
N THR A 59 -8.89 10.62 4.02
CA THR A 59 -9.53 10.62 5.33
C THR A 59 -10.64 11.67 5.23
N PRO A 60 -11.91 11.30 5.42
CA PRO A 60 -13.00 12.27 5.35
C PRO A 60 -12.65 13.37 6.37
N SER A 61 -12.44 14.59 5.89
CA SER A 61 -12.10 15.68 6.80
C SER A 61 -13.30 15.91 7.71
N LYS A 62 -13.00 16.25 8.96
CA LYS A 62 -14.01 16.42 10.01
C LYS A 62 -13.97 17.86 10.53
N VAL A 63 -15.12 18.37 10.89
CA VAL A 63 -15.39 19.72 11.38
C VAL A 63 -16.14 19.62 12.71
N ASN A 64 -15.78 20.46 13.67
CA ASN A 64 -16.54 20.58 14.91
C ASN A 64 -17.72 21.53 14.70
N CYS A 65 -18.90 21.15 15.17
CA CYS A 65 -20.08 22.01 15.18
C CYS A 65 -19.85 23.20 16.12
N THR A 66 -20.00 24.42 15.63
CA THR A 66 -19.83 25.66 16.42
C THR A 66 -20.87 25.82 17.54
N SER A 67 -22.02 25.14 17.42
CA SER A 67 -23.11 25.24 18.38
C SER A 67 -23.00 24.29 19.56
N CYS A 68 -22.51 23.06 19.36
CA CYS A 68 -22.47 22.03 20.42
C CYS A 68 -21.11 21.34 20.57
N GLY A 69 -20.15 21.61 19.69
CA GLY A 69 -18.82 21.00 19.70
C GLY A 69 -18.73 19.60 19.11
N ALA A 70 -19.84 18.99 18.65
CA ALA A 70 -19.81 17.65 18.08
C ALA A 70 -18.98 17.59 16.79
N LEU A 71 -18.16 16.55 16.65
CA LEU A 71 -17.34 16.30 15.47
C LEU A 71 -18.20 15.67 14.37
N ASN A 72 -18.29 16.32 13.22
CA ASN A 72 -19.07 15.90 12.05
C ASN A 72 -18.16 15.80 10.81
N PRO A 73 -18.53 15.02 9.79
CA PRO A 73 -17.93 15.10 8.46
C PRO A 73 -18.13 16.49 7.82
N VAL A 74 -17.18 16.98 7.02
CA VAL A 74 -17.31 18.29 6.32
C VAL A 74 -18.35 18.31 5.21
N ASP A 75 -18.74 17.15 4.71
CA ASP A 75 -19.71 16.93 3.65
C ASP A 75 -21.16 16.95 4.15
N GLN A 76 -21.36 17.19 5.45
CA GLN A 76 -22.69 17.38 6.03
C GLN A 76 -23.02 18.86 6.21
N ASP A 77 -24.24 19.25 5.82
CA ASP A 77 -24.75 20.61 6.04
C ASP A 77 -25.26 20.83 7.47
N THR A 78 -25.63 19.76 8.17
CA THR A 78 -26.26 19.80 9.50
C THR A 78 -25.57 18.88 10.50
N CYS A 79 -25.51 19.30 11.76
CA CYS A 79 -24.91 18.55 12.85
C CYS A 79 -25.76 17.34 13.22
N SER A 80 -25.17 16.13 13.21
CA SER A 80 -25.86 14.89 13.59
C SER A 80 -26.26 14.83 15.07
N HIS A 81 -25.71 15.68 15.93
CA HIS A 81 -25.97 15.67 17.36
C HIS A 81 -27.04 16.68 17.78
N CYS A 82 -26.97 17.92 17.26
CA CYS A 82 -27.89 19.00 17.68
C CYS A 82 -28.80 19.51 16.55
N GLY A 83 -28.60 19.10 15.30
CA GLY A 83 -29.40 19.53 14.15
C GLY A 83 -29.05 20.92 13.59
N ASN A 84 -28.17 21.69 14.22
CA ASN A 84 -27.78 23.01 13.72
C ASN A 84 -26.92 22.93 12.45
N PRO A 85 -26.96 23.94 11.57
CA PRO A 85 -26.12 23.97 10.37
C PRO A 85 -24.63 24.02 10.71
N LEU A 86 -23.82 23.31 9.92
CA LEU A 86 -22.35 23.25 10.03
C LEU A 86 -21.66 24.36 9.21
N ASN A 87 -22.31 24.85 8.15
CA ASN A 87 -21.90 26.03 7.41
C ASN A 87 -22.43 27.30 8.08
N SER A 88 -21.62 27.87 8.98
CA SER A 88 -21.63 29.30 9.22
C SER A 88 -20.22 29.81 8.94
N SER A 89 -19.81 29.87 7.68
CA SER A 89 -18.68 30.72 7.30
C SER A 89 -19.05 32.15 7.72
N PRO A 90 -18.28 32.82 8.60
CA PRO A 90 -18.45 34.26 8.76
C PRO A 90 -18.00 34.90 7.43
N GLU A 91 -18.93 35.59 6.76
CA GLU A 91 -18.57 36.65 5.81
C GLU A 91 -17.84 37.79 6.53
#